data_AF-A0A8B6BSR6-F1
#
_entry.id   AF-A0A8B6BSR6-F1
#
_cell.length_a   1.000
_cell.length_b   1.000
_cell.length_c   1.000
_cell.angle_alpha   90.00
_cell.angle_beta   90.00
_cell.angle_gamma   90.00
#
_symmetry.space_group_name_H-M   'P 1'
#
loop_
_entity.id
_entity.type
_entity.pdbx_description
1 polymer ?
#
loop_
_entity_poly.entity_id
_entity_poly.type
_entity_poly.pdbx_seq_one_letter_code
_entity_poly.pdbx_strand_id
1 'polypeptide(L)'
;MAGTRAPKQWSLSKVETITSFEAWRQNLQYTLSLDQNFAAFLVDGFTWLKKTNANPLRGIVDDGEAVAEANRRTAAQKCTHLDLMLGQIANYCPIISRNTIIKKFDIH
;
A
#
# COMPACT_ATOMS: atom_id res chain seq x y z
N MET A 1 -16.09 15.53 12.65
CA MET A 1 -15.96 14.17 13.23
C MET A 1 -14.58 14.10 13.88
N ALA A 2 -14.51 13.75 15.16
CA ALA A 2 -13.23 13.63 15.86
C ALA A 2 -12.44 12.49 15.20
N GLY A 3 -11.46 12.82 14.36
CA GLY A 3 -10.60 11.83 13.74
C GLY A 3 -9.83 11.13 14.84
N THR A 4 -10.11 9.84 15.06
CA THR A 4 -9.25 8.94 15.83
C THR A 4 -7.86 9.07 15.23
N ARG A 5 -6.98 9.81 15.93
CA ARG A 5 -5.61 10.04 15.46
C ARG A 5 -5.00 8.69 15.15
N ALA A 6 -4.46 8.55 13.93
CA ALA A 6 -3.71 7.38 13.55
C ALA A 6 -2.66 7.10 14.66
N PRO A 7 -2.52 5.84 15.11
CA PRO A 7 -1.51 5.53 16.11
C PRO A 7 -0.13 5.93 15.58
N LYS A 8 0.78 6.34 16.47
CA LYS A 8 2.12 6.77 16.06
C LYS A 8 2.76 5.65 15.23
N GLN A 9 3.15 5.95 14.00
CA GLN A 9 3.90 5.01 13.17
C GLN A 9 5.32 4.87 13.72
N TRP A 10 5.87 3.65 13.68
CA TRP A 10 7.25 3.38 14.07
C TRP A 10 7.91 2.47 13.03
N SER A 11 9.24 2.53 12.94
CA SER A 11 10.00 1.60 12.11
C SER A 11 10.31 0.34 12.89
N LEU A 12 10.23 -0.83 12.26
CA LEU A 12 10.67 -2.08 12.90
C LEU A 12 12.18 -2.04 13.15
N SER A 13 12.62 -2.58 14.29
CA SER A 13 14.04 -2.77 14.60
C SER A 13 14.60 -4.05 13.96
N LYS A 14 15.90 -4.33 14.15
CA LYS A 14 16.55 -5.52 13.59
C LYS A 14 16.06 -6.84 14.22
N VAL A 15 15.50 -6.80 15.43
CA VAL A 15 15.04 -7.97 16.17
C VAL A 15 13.65 -7.66 16.71
N GLU A 16 12.62 -8.23 16.07
CA GLU A 16 11.23 -8.03 16.43
C GLU A 16 10.58 -9.37 16.76
N THR A 17 9.71 -9.38 17.77
CA THR A 17 8.87 -10.55 18.05
C THR A 17 7.71 -10.61 17.04
N ILE A 18 7.11 -11.79 16.87
CA ILE A 18 5.94 -11.98 15.99
C ILE A 18 4.83 -11.00 16.38
N THR A 19 4.56 -10.85 17.68
CA THR A 19 3.55 -9.93 18.22
C THR A 19 3.85 -8.47 17.87
N SER A 20 5.11 -8.04 18.01
CA SER A 20 5.52 -6.66 17.66
C SER A 20 5.37 -6.39 16.16
N PHE A 21 5.72 -7.37 15.32
CA PHE A 21 5.55 -7.29 13.88
C PHE A 21 4.08 -7.20 13.46
N GLU A 22 3.21 -8.03 14.05
CA GLU A 22 1.78 -7.98 13.77
C GLU A 22 1.14 -6.67 14.21
N ALA A 23 1.51 -6.16 15.40
CA ALA A 23 1.04 -4.86 15.89
C ALA A 23 1.48 -3.71 14.97
N TRP A 24 2.73 -3.74 14.50
CA TRP A 24 3.23 -2.79 13.51
C TRP A 24 2.47 -2.87 12.20
N ARG A 25 2.25 -4.08 11.66
CA ARG A 25 1.53 -4.30 10.39
C ARG A 25 0.11 -3.76 10.48
N GLN A 26 -0.61 -4.07 11.56
CA GLN A 26 -1.98 -3.58 11.78
C GLN A 26 -2.02 -2.05 11.89
N ASN A 27 -1.09 -1.44 12.62
CA ASN A 27 -1.00 0.02 12.72
C ASN A 27 -0.72 0.68 11.36
N LEU A 28 0.23 0.14 10.59
CA LEU A 28 0.58 0.65 9.28
C LEU A 28 -0.61 0.52 8.31
N GLN A 29 -1.25 -0.65 8.26
CA GLN A 29 -2.42 -0.90 7.42
C GLN A 29 -3.59 0.02 7.81
N TYR A 30 -3.86 0.19 9.11
CA TYR A 30 -4.89 1.12 9.58
C TYR A 30 -4.58 2.55 9.15
N THR A 31 -3.35 3.02 9.37
CA THR A 31 -2.96 4.39 8.99
C THR A 31 -3.08 4.64 7.48
N LEU A 32 -2.64 3.68 6.66
CA LEU A 32 -2.77 3.78 5.21
C LEU A 32 -4.24 3.71 4.77
N SER A 33 -5.09 2.94 5.46
CA SER A 33 -6.52 2.84 5.17
C SER A 33 -7.31 4.12 5.44
N LEU A 34 -6.77 5.04 6.26
CA LEU A 34 -7.39 6.34 6.49
C LEU A 34 -7.27 7.25 5.25
N ASP A 35 -6.31 6.99 4.36
CA ASP A 35 -6.15 7.72 3.10
C ASP A 35 -7.01 7.08 2.01
N GLN A 36 -7.99 7.82 1.48
CA GLN A 36 -8.88 7.36 0.40
C GLN A 36 -8.14 7.03 -0.91
N ASN A 37 -6.92 7.51 -1.09
CA ASN A 37 -6.06 7.15 -2.22
C ASN A 37 -5.45 5.76 -2.05
N PHE A 38 -5.22 5.32 -0.82
CA PHE A 38 -4.57 4.04 -0.51
C PHE A 38 -5.54 2.96 -0.05
N ALA A 39 -6.66 3.34 0.57
CA ALA A 39 -7.69 2.43 1.05
C ALA A 39 -8.16 1.45 -0.04
N ALA A 40 -8.29 1.93 -1.28
CA ALA A 40 -8.67 1.12 -2.43
C ALA A 40 -7.69 -0.01 -2.75
N PHE A 41 -6.43 0.09 -2.33
CA PHE A 41 -5.39 -0.92 -2.53
C PHE A 41 -5.25 -1.90 -1.36
N LEU A 42 -5.90 -1.60 -0.23
CA LEU A 42 -5.81 -2.39 1.01
C LEU A 42 -7.01 -3.31 1.21
N VAL A 43 -7.96 -3.33 0.26
CA VAL A 43 -9.09 -4.25 0.26
C VAL A 43 -8.64 -5.67 -0.09
N ASP A 44 -9.36 -6.65 0.46
CA ASP A 44 -9.10 -8.06 0.16
C ASP A 44 -9.32 -8.34 -1.34
N GLY A 45 -8.37 -9.02 -1.97
CA GLY A 45 -8.40 -9.35 -3.39
C GLY A 45 -7.84 -8.30 -4.36
N PHE A 46 -7.36 -7.13 -3.88
CA PHE A 46 -6.64 -6.21 -4.76
C PHE A 46 -5.26 -6.77 -5.12
N THR A 47 -5.06 -7.06 -6.40
CA THR A 47 -3.79 -7.56 -6.94
C THR A 47 -3.21 -6.57 -7.93
N TRP A 48 -1.88 -6.45 -7.96
CA TRP A 48 -1.16 -5.68 -8.97
C TRP A 48 -0.01 -6.50 -9.54
N LEU A 49 0.27 -6.31 -10.82
CA LEU A 49 1.37 -6.96 -11.50
C LEU A 49 2.70 -6.26 -11.20
N LYS A 50 3.79 -6.99 -11.46
CA LYS A 50 5.14 -6.42 -11.49
C LYS A 50 5.22 -5.28 -12.50
N LYS A 51 5.87 -4.19 -12.10
CA LYS A 51 6.19 -3.09 -13.01
C LYS A 51 7.28 -3.55 -13.97
N THR A 52 6.93 -3.73 -15.24
CA THR A 52 7.86 -4.06 -16.34
C THR A 52 7.62 -3.10 -17.50
N ASN A 53 8.53 -3.07 -18.48
CA ASN A 53 8.31 -2.29 -19.71
C ASN A 53 7.04 -2.72 -20.45
N ALA A 54 6.66 -4.01 -20.35
CA ALA A 54 5.44 -4.54 -20.94
C ALA A 54 4.17 -4.21 -20.12
N ASN A 55 4.32 -4.01 -18.80
CA ASN A 55 3.23 -3.70 -17.88
C ASN A 55 3.56 -2.45 -17.04
N PRO A 56 3.61 -1.26 -17.65
CA PRO A 56 4.01 -0.04 -16.95
C PRO A 56 3.02 0.37 -15.85
N LEU A 57 1.75 -0.02 -16.00
CA LEU A 57 0.64 0.30 -15.09
C LEU A 57 0.34 -0.81 -14.08
N ARG A 58 1.22 -1.82 -13.95
CA ARG A 58 1.05 -2.92 -12.97
C ARG A 58 -0.31 -3.65 -13.08
N GLY A 59 -0.88 -3.74 -14.30
CA GLY A 59 -2.19 -4.37 -14.52
C GLY A 59 -3.38 -3.61 -13.92
N ILE A 60 -3.18 -2.36 -13.48
CA ILE A 60 -4.25 -1.52 -12.95
C ILE A 60 -5.06 -0.93 -14.11
N VAL A 61 -6.37 -0.90 -13.95
CA VAL A 61 -7.33 -0.32 -14.90
C VAL A 61 -7.95 0.97 -14.35
N ASP A 62 -8.39 1.83 -15.27
CA ASP A 62 -9.11 3.06 -14.95
C ASP A 62 -10.40 2.74 -14.16
N ASP A 63 -10.83 3.69 -13.32
CA ASP A 63 -12.15 3.57 -12.70
C ASP A 63 -13.25 3.64 -13.76
N GLY A 64 -14.09 2.61 -13.80
CA GLY A 64 -15.26 2.56 -14.66
C GLY A 64 -16.42 3.41 -14.11
N GLU A 65 -17.57 3.30 -14.78
CA GLU A 65 -18.76 4.10 -14.46
C GLU A 65 -19.34 3.85 -13.07
N ALA A 66 -18.95 2.74 -12.42
CA ALA A 66 -19.32 2.40 -11.05
C ALA A 66 -18.79 3.41 -10.00
N VAL A 67 -17.75 4.19 -10.34
CA VAL A 67 -17.23 5.25 -9.49
C VAL A 67 -17.81 6.59 -9.96
N ALA A 68 -18.29 7.39 -9.00
CA ALA A 68 -18.78 8.74 -9.28
C ALA A 68 -17.71 9.55 -10.03
N GLU A 69 -18.12 10.30 -11.05
CA GLU A 69 -17.20 10.98 -11.97
C GLU A 69 -16.16 11.86 -11.26
N ALA A 70 -16.59 12.56 -10.21
CA ALA A 70 -15.71 13.40 -9.38
C ALA A 70 -14.58 12.63 -8.65
N ASN A 71 -14.71 11.31 -8.51
CA ASN A 71 -13.76 10.42 -7.83
C ASN A 71 -13.08 9.43 -8.79
N ARG A 72 -13.41 9.45 -10.09
CA ARG A 72 -12.79 8.53 -11.06
C ARG A 72 -11.31 8.85 -11.20
N ARG A 73 -10.48 7.82 -11.10
CA ARG A 73 -9.04 7.93 -11.28
C ARG A 73 -8.61 7.10 -12.47
N THR A 74 -7.63 7.63 -13.20
CA THR A 74 -6.99 6.89 -14.28
C THR A 74 -6.10 5.79 -13.72
N ALA A 75 -5.82 4.77 -14.51
CA ALA A 75 -4.87 3.71 -14.20
C ALA A 75 -3.48 4.28 -13.83
N ALA A 76 -3.06 5.34 -14.50
CA ALA A 76 -1.81 6.05 -14.21
C ALA A 76 -1.82 6.74 -12.84
N GLN A 77 -2.91 7.40 -12.47
CA GLN A 77 -3.07 8.02 -11.15
C GLN A 77 -3.06 6.96 -10.05
N LYS A 78 -3.81 5.86 -10.24
CA LYS A 78 -3.81 4.74 -9.30
C LYS A 78 -2.42 4.10 -9.16
N CYS A 79 -1.72 3.88 -10.27
CA CYS A 79 -0.35 3.35 -10.22
C CYS A 79 0.61 4.29 -9.46
N THR A 80 0.43 5.60 -9.61
CA THR A 80 1.21 6.60 -8.86
C THR A 80 0.92 6.54 -7.37
N HIS A 81 -0.35 6.45 -6.97
CA HIS A 81 -0.73 6.28 -5.57
C HIS A 81 -0.22 4.98 -4.97
N LEU A 82 -0.24 3.88 -5.75
CA LEU A 82 0.33 2.60 -5.32
C LEU A 82 1.86 2.72 -5.09
N ASP A 83 2.59 3.34 -6.01
CA ASP A 83 4.03 3.56 -5.86
C ASP A 83 4.34 4.44 -4.62
N LEU A 84 3.51 5.45 -4.32
CA LEU A 84 3.62 6.27 -3.10
C LEU A 84 3.36 5.45 -1.83
N MET A 85 2.31 4.62 -1.82
CA MET A 85 1.98 3.74 -0.70
C MET A 85 3.12 2.77 -0.40
N LEU A 86 3.67 2.13 -1.44
CA LEU A 86 4.82 1.23 -1.32
C LEU A 86 6.06 1.96 -0.80
N GLY A 87 6.28 3.21 -1.23
CA GLY A 87 7.35 4.07 -0.72
C GLY A 87 7.21 4.35 0.78
N GLN A 88 6.01 4.65 1.26
CA GLN A 88 5.73 4.84 2.69
C GLN A 88 5.99 3.57 3.50
N ILE A 89 5.49 2.42 3.03
CA ILE A 89 5.74 1.12 3.68
C ILE A 89 7.24 0.83 3.75
N ALA A 90 7.97 1.11 2.67
CA ALA A 90 9.41 0.91 2.61
C ALA A 90 10.19 1.79 3.59
N ASN A 91 9.68 2.97 3.96
CA ASN A 91 10.31 3.84 4.96
C ASN A 91 10.17 3.32 6.40
N TYR A 92 9.05 2.69 6.71
CA TYR A 92 8.79 2.11 8.04
C TYR A 92 9.28 0.66 8.17
N CYS A 93 9.62 0.02 7.04
CA CYS A 93 10.22 -1.31 7.05
C CYS A 93 11.77 -1.23 7.00
N PRO A 94 12.51 -1.87 7.92
CA PRO A 94 13.96 -1.87 7.90
C PRO A 94 14.49 -2.46 6.59
N ILE A 95 15.59 -1.91 6.08
CA ILE A 95 16.18 -2.18 4.75
C ILE A 95 16.34 -3.69 4.44
N ILE A 96 16.55 -4.53 5.46
CA ILE A 96 16.68 -5.99 5.32
C ILE A 96 15.38 -6.64 4.82
N SER A 97 14.21 -6.09 5.18
CA SER A 97 12.89 -6.54 4.71
C SER A 97 12.39 -5.78 3.48
N ARG A 98 13.05 -4.70 3.05
CA ARG A 98 12.70 -3.95 1.83
C ARG A 98 12.82 -4.82 0.58
N ASN A 99 13.92 -5.58 0.45
CA ASN A 99 14.10 -6.52 -0.66
C ASN A 99 13.12 -7.71 -0.60
N THR A 100 12.76 -8.14 0.61
CA THR A 100 11.85 -9.28 0.82
C THR A 100 10.40 -8.89 0.58
N ILE A 101 9.98 -7.67 0.96
CA ILE A 101 8.64 -7.14 0.68
C ILE A 101 8.48 -6.83 -0.80
N ILE A 102 9.47 -6.18 -1.43
CA ILE A 102 9.44 -5.95 -2.89
C ILE A 102 9.39 -7.28 -3.64
N LYS A 103 10.01 -8.36 -3.13
CA LYS A 103 9.91 -9.69 -3.74
C LYS A 103 8.67 -10.51 -3.35
N LYS A 104 8.10 -10.33 -2.15
CA LYS A 104 6.90 -11.08 -1.70
C LYS A 104 5.58 -10.42 -2.08
N PHE A 105 5.56 -9.12 -2.31
CA PHE A 105 4.45 -8.43 -2.99
C PHE A 105 4.60 -8.47 -4.53
N ASP A 106 5.63 -9.15 -5.02
CA ASP A 106 5.88 -9.49 -6.43
C ASP A 106 5.62 -11.00 -6.56
N ILE A 107 4.36 -11.41 -6.40
CA ILE A 107 3.94 -12.80 -6.63
C ILE A 107 3.10 -12.85 -7.90
N HIS A 108 3.59 -13.68 -8.82
CA HIS A 108 2.99 -14.37 -9.97
C HIS A 108 1.59 -13.94 -10.44
#